data_AF-A0A950DQP1-F1
#
_entry.id   AF-A0A950DQP1-F1
#
_cell.length_a   1.000
_cell.length_b   1.000
_cell.length_c   1.000
_cell.angle_alpha   90.00
_cell.angle_beta   90.00
_cell.angle_gamma   90.00
#
_symmetry.space_group_name_H-M   'P 1'
#
loop_
_entity.id
_entity.type
_entity.pdbx_description
1 polymer ?
#
loop_
_entity_poly.entity_id
_entity_poly.type
_entity_poly.pdbx_seq_one_letter_code
_entity_poly.pdbx_strand_id
1 'polypeptide(L)'
;MLAHTRSPQLATESVAFQTLDRLLIVASDEPKILEYLRSAYRRVSVAIPATQADSIDCGEILAHNGQAWLTFNGEPLPFPDELPKTYFRRAFYGSSKLMRASFRKNADWHSLYAAALRIDGKAVIILAQSGIGKTTLALELMARGAGFLSDEFVFVRKADSLVRGLPRAM
;
A
#
# COMPACT_ATOMS: atom_id res chain seq x y z
N MET A 1 -1.07 25.52 -23.39
CA MET A 1 -0.39 25.43 -22.08
C MET A 1 0.36 24.10 -22.08
N LEU A 2 1.69 24.17 -22.20
CA LEU A 2 2.53 23.07 -22.67
C LEU A 2 2.64 21.94 -21.65
N ALA A 3 2.26 20.73 -22.06
CA ALA A 3 2.59 19.51 -21.35
C ALA A 3 4.10 19.31 -21.37
N HIS A 4 4.75 19.42 -20.21
CA HIS A 4 6.13 19.01 -20.04
C HIS A 4 6.21 17.49 -19.96
N THR A 5 6.21 16.83 -21.11
CA THR A 5 6.58 15.43 -21.27
C THR A 5 8.11 15.34 -21.21
N ARG A 6 8.68 15.40 -20.01
CA ARG A 6 10.04 14.91 -19.77
C ARG A 6 9.92 13.61 -18.97
N SER A 7 10.28 12.50 -19.59
CA SER A 7 10.42 11.22 -18.92
C SER A 7 11.37 11.39 -17.74
N PRO A 8 10.93 11.12 -16.51
CA PRO A 8 11.87 11.04 -15.40
C PRO A 8 12.88 9.92 -15.70
N GLN A 9 14.14 10.12 -15.33
CA GLN A 9 15.14 9.05 -15.35
C GLN A 9 14.55 7.85 -14.60
N LEU A 10 14.45 6.71 -15.28
CA LEU A 10 13.97 5.46 -14.68
C LEU A 10 14.77 5.20 -13.40
N ALA A 11 14.07 5.12 -12.28
CA ALA A 11 14.68 4.79 -10.99
C ALA A 11 15.46 3.47 -11.13
N THR A 12 16.74 3.49 -10.78
CA THR A 12 17.67 2.37 -10.96
C THR A 12 17.50 1.26 -9.92
N GLU A 13 16.86 1.56 -8.79
CA GLU A 13 16.56 0.59 -7.74
C GLU A 13 15.07 0.35 -7.59
N SER A 14 14.72 -0.90 -7.24
CA SER A 14 13.34 -1.33 -7.03
C SER A 14 13.22 -2.36 -5.91
N VAL A 15 12.02 -2.49 -5.39
CA VAL A 15 11.62 -3.47 -4.37
C VAL A 15 10.27 -4.08 -4.75
N ALA A 16 10.03 -5.34 -4.40
CA ALA A 16 8.81 -6.04 -4.79
C ALA A 16 8.02 -6.57 -3.59
N PHE A 17 6.70 -6.48 -3.69
CA PHE A 17 5.76 -6.86 -2.63
C PHE A 17 4.61 -7.70 -3.16
N GLN A 18 4.26 -8.76 -2.45
CA GLN A 18 3.04 -9.52 -2.72
C GLN A 18 1.81 -8.70 -2.28
N THR A 19 0.87 -8.53 -3.20
CA THR A 19 -0.37 -7.77 -3.01
C THR A 19 -1.59 -8.64 -3.33
N LEU A 20 -1.89 -9.57 -2.42
CA LEU A 20 -2.83 -10.68 -2.63
C LEU A 20 -2.34 -11.63 -3.72
N ASP A 21 -2.97 -11.64 -4.89
CA ASP A 21 -2.64 -12.54 -6.00
C ASP A 21 -1.78 -11.84 -7.08
N ARG A 22 -1.30 -10.62 -6.77
CA ARG A 22 -0.48 -9.78 -7.65
C ARG A 22 0.85 -9.42 -7.02
N LEU A 23 1.80 -9.03 -7.86
CA LEU A 23 3.09 -8.49 -7.46
C LEU A 23 3.10 -6.97 -7.70
N LEU A 24 3.52 -6.19 -6.72
CA LEU A 24 3.77 -4.76 -6.88
C LEU A 24 5.28 -4.51 -6.80
N ILE A 25 5.88 -4.05 -7.89
CA ILE A 25 7.26 -3.57 -7.95
C ILE A 25 7.22 -2.06 -7.77
N VAL A 26 7.98 -1.54 -6.80
CA VAL A 26 8.10 -0.10 -6.52
C VAL A 26 9.52 0.36 -6.77
N ALA A 27 9.67 1.37 -7.62
CA ALA A 27 10.92 2.05 -7.90
C ALA A 27 10.94 3.46 -7.28
N SER A 28 12.13 3.97 -6.96
CA SER A 28 12.32 5.31 -6.41
C SER A 28 13.73 5.82 -6.71
N ASP A 29 13.85 7.12 -6.96
CA ASP A 29 15.14 7.83 -7.11
C ASP A 29 15.80 8.17 -5.76
N GLU A 30 15.06 8.03 -4.66
CA GLU A 30 15.54 8.24 -3.28
C GLU A 30 15.71 6.89 -2.54
N PRO A 31 16.94 6.47 -2.20
CA PRO A 31 17.20 5.21 -1.50
C PRO A 31 16.49 5.08 -0.14
N LYS A 32 16.33 6.18 0.61
CA LYS A 32 15.65 6.17 1.92
C LYS A 32 14.17 5.82 1.81
N ILE A 33 13.54 6.09 0.67
CA ILE A 33 12.17 5.65 0.40
C ILE A 33 12.15 4.12 0.28
N LEU A 34 13.06 3.53 -0.49
CA LEU A 34 13.14 2.07 -0.65
C LEU A 34 13.47 1.36 0.66
N GLU A 35 14.37 1.92 1.48
CA GLU A 35 14.67 1.40 2.82
C GLU A 35 13.42 1.38 3.72
N TYR A 36 12.66 2.48 3.74
CA TYR A 36 11.39 2.54 4.47
C TYR A 36 10.43 1.45 3.98
N LEU A 37 10.26 1.29 2.66
CA LEU A 37 9.36 0.30 2.08
C LEU A 37 9.79 -1.12 2.46
N ARG A 38 11.09 -1.46 2.36
CA ARG A 38 11.63 -2.77 2.78
C ARG A 38 11.31 -3.06 4.25
N SER A 39 11.46 -2.06 5.11
CA SER A 39 11.17 -2.19 6.55
C SER A 39 9.68 -2.36 6.83
N ALA A 40 8.84 -1.42 6.33
CA ALA A 40 7.41 -1.37 6.62
C ALA A 40 6.63 -2.56 6.04
N TYR A 41 7.06 -3.07 4.88
CA TYR A 41 6.40 -4.15 4.16
C TYR A 41 7.22 -5.44 4.14
N ARG A 42 8.18 -5.62 5.07
CA ARG A 42 9.10 -6.79 5.10
C ARG A 42 8.39 -8.14 5.02
N ARG A 43 7.22 -8.28 5.63
CA ARG A 43 6.43 -9.52 5.70
C ARG A 43 5.74 -9.88 4.38
N VAL A 44 5.65 -8.95 3.44
CA VAL A 44 5.14 -9.18 2.08
C VAL A 44 6.21 -8.93 1.02
N SER A 45 7.46 -8.67 1.44
CA SER A 45 8.58 -8.47 0.53
C SER A 45 8.94 -9.79 -0.14
N VAL A 46 9.14 -9.75 -1.45
CA VAL A 46 9.56 -10.91 -2.24
C VAL A 46 10.70 -10.52 -3.19
N ALA A 47 11.37 -11.52 -3.75
CA ALA A 47 12.36 -11.28 -4.80
C ALA A 47 11.65 -10.76 -6.06
N ILE A 48 12.31 -9.87 -6.80
CA ILE A 48 11.84 -9.44 -8.12
C ILE A 48 11.97 -10.65 -9.07
N PRO A 49 10.89 -11.09 -9.72
CA PRO A 49 10.95 -12.21 -10.64
C PRO A 49 11.81 -11.86 -11.86
N ALA A 50 12.59 -12.83 -12.34
CA ALA A 50 13.45 -12.66 -13.52
C ALA A 50 12.64 -12.55 -14.83
N THR A 51 11.39 -13.03 -14.83
CA THR A 51 10.49 -13.01 -15.98
C THR A 51 9.23 -12.21 -15.67
N GLN A 52 8.72 -11.54 -16.69
CA GLN A 52 7.46 -10.80 -16.62
C GLN A 52 6.30 -11.79 -16.45
N ALA A 53 5.47 -11.56 -15.44
CA ALA A 53 4.23 -12.31 -15.19
C ALA A 53 3.02 -11.41 -15.45
N ASP A 54 1.89 -12.00 -15.83
CA ASP A 54 0.65 -11.26 -16.18
C ASP A 54 0.07 -10.46 -15.00
N SER A 55 0.51 -10.75 -13.77
CA SER A 55 0.01 -10.16 -12.53
C SER A 55 1.04 -9.24 -11.86
N ILE A 56 1.89 -8.56 -12.64
CA ILE A 56 2.84 -7.56 -12.13
C ILE A 56 2.25 -6.15 -12.31
N ASP A 57 2.23 -5.38 -11.23
CA ASP A 57 2.01 -3.94 -11.22
C ASP A 57 3.33 -3.22 -10.93
N CYS A 58 3.55 -2.08 -11.57
CA CYS A 58 4.71 -1.23 -11.39
C CYS A 58 4.29 0.10 -10.77
N GLY A 59 5.01 0.57 -9.78
CA GLY A 59 4.80 1.88 -9.18
C GLY A 59 6.10 2.64 -9.04
N GLU A 60 6.06 3.96 -9.19
CA GLU A 60 7.24 4.81 -9.01
C GLU A 60 6.93 5.92 -8.02
N ILE A 61 7.84 6.15 -7.08
CA ILE A 61 7.81 7.28 -6.14
C ILE A 61 9.06 8.11 -6.43
N LEU A 62 8.91 9.20 -7.17
CA LEU A 62 10.05 9.99 -7.67
C LEU A 62 10.04 11.39 -7.08
N ALA A 63 11.20 12.00 -6.88
CA ALA A 63 11.31 13.37 -6.40
C ALA A 63 12.54 14.12 -6.93
N HIS A 64 12.29 15.25 -7.59
CA HIS A 64 13.33 16.05 -8.24
C HIS A 64 12.99 17.54 -8.14
N ASN A 65 13.98 18.37 -7.82
CA ASN A 65 13.85 19.84 -7.73
C ASN A 65 12.65 20.32 -6.88
N GLY A 66 12.36 19.63 -5.78
CA GLY A 66 11.24 19.98 -4.88
C GLY A 66 9.86 19.53 -5.35
N GLN A 67 9.75 18.93 -6.53
CA GLN A 67 8.54 18.28 -7.02
C GLN A 67 8.62 16.78 -6.79
N ALA A 68 7.48 16.11 -6.67
CA ALA A 68 7.44 14.67 -6.60
C ALA A 68 6.27 14.09 -7.39
N TRP A 69 6.47 12.89 -7.89
CA TRP A 69 5.55 12.19 -8.77
C TRP A 69 5.28 10.80 -8.22
N LEU A 70 4.06 10.35 -8.46
CA LEU A 70 3.62 9.00 -8.17
C LEU A 70 3.00 8.42 -9.43
N THR A 71 3.51 7.31 -9.93
CA THR A 71 2.95 6.60 -11.09
C THR A 71 2.54 5.20 -10.69
N PHE A 72 1.52 4.66 -11.35
CA PHE A 72 1.09 3.27 -11.23
C PHE A 72 0.77 2.72 -12.62
N ASN A 73 1.50 1.70 -13.04
CA ASN A 73 1.48 1.12 -14.39
C ASN A 73 1.66 2.18 -15.48
N GLY A 74 2.56 3.14 -15.26
CA GLY A 74 2.85 4.26 -16.17
C GLY A 74 1.88 5.44 -16.06
N GLU A 75 0.75 5.27 -15.37
CA GLU A 75 -0.26 6.32 -15.22
C GLU A 75 -0.02 7.17 -13.96
N PRO A 76 -0.12 8.50 -14.03
CA PRO A 76 0.04 9.35 -12.86
C PRO A 76 -1.09 9.10 -11.85
N LEU A 77 -0.72 8.91 -10.58
CA LEU A 77 -1.65 8.90 -9.47
C LEU A 77 -1.66 10.27 -8.78
N PRO A 78 -2.82 10.73 -8.28
CA PRO A 78 -2.89 11.95 -7.49
C PRO A 78 -1.91 11.87 -6.32
N PHE A 79 -0.94 12.77 -6.31
CA PHE A 79 0.07 12.91 -5.27
C PHE A 79 0.11 14.39 -4.89
N PRO A 80 0.01 14.78 -3.61
CA PRO A 80 -0.11 16.18 -3.24
C PRO A 80 1.04 17.01 -3.83
N ASP A 81 0.77 18.17 -4.44
CA ASP A 81 1.86 19.03 -4.95
C ASP A 81 2.66 19.65 -3.80
N GLU A 82 1.98 19.97 -2.70
CA GLU A 82 2.59 20.33 -1.42
C GLU A 82 2.98 19.07 -0.64
N LEU A 83 4.00 18.35 -1.11
CA LEU A 83 4.45 17.19 -0.36
C LEU A 83 5.10 17.60 0.96
N PRO A 84 4.90 16.80 2.01
CA PRO A 84 5.56 17.04 3.28
C PRO A 84 7.08 16.91 3.12
N LYS A 85 7.81 17.82 3.76
CA LYS A 85 9.26 18.07 3.60
C LYS A 85 10.20 16.87 3.84
N THR A 86 9.72 15.66 4.09
CA THR A 86 10.52 14.49 4.48
C THR A 86 10.31 13.29 3.55
N TYR A 87 11.39 12.56 3.28
CA TYR A 87 11.36 11.29 2.54
C TYR A 87 10.39 10.28 3.17
N PHE A 88 10.30 10.24 4.50
CA PHE A 88 9.41 9.34 5.24
C PHE A 88 7.95 9.55 4.85
N ARG A 89 7.47 10.80 4.83
CA ARG A 89 6.07 11.06 4.48
C ARG A 89 5.80 10.74 3.01
N ARG A 90 6.74 11.05 2.10
CA ARG A 90 6.64 10.62 0.68
C ARG A 90 6.51 9.10 0.57
N ALA A 91 7.38 8.36 1.27
CA ALA A 91 7.36 6.91 1.29
C ALA A 91 6.05 6.35 1.86
N PHE A 92 5.56 6.89 2.97
CA PHE A 92 4.32 6.50 3.62
C PHE A 92 3.09 6.72 2.72
N TYR A 93 2.91 7.94 2.19
CA TYR A 93 1.75 8.27 1.34
C TYR A 93 1.83 7.59 -0.02
N GLY A 94 3.01 7.59 -0.65
CA GLY A 94 3.24 6.98 -1.96
C GLY A 94 2.99 5.49 -1.93
N SER A 95 3.66 4.76 -1.02
CA SER A 95 3.44 3.32 -0.88
C SER A 95 2.00 2.97 -0.54
N SER A 96 1.33 3.74 0.34
CA SER A 96 -0.08 3.51 0.66
C SER A 96 -1.00 3.66 -0.56
N LYS A 97 -0.72 4.61 -1.46
CA LYS A 97 -1.48 4.78 -2.71
C LYS A 97 -1.19 3.67 -3.72
N LEU A 98 0.07 3.28 -3.92
CA LEU A 98 0.45 2.19 -4.82
C LEU A 98 -0.13 0.85 -4.37
N MET A 99 -0.02 0.54 -3.08
CA MET A 99 -0.61 -0.66 -2.48
C MET A 99 -2.13 -0.68 -2.72
N ARG A 100 -2.85 0.42 -2.45
CA ARG A 100 -4.29 0.53 -2.75
C ARG A 100 -4.61 0.32 -4.23
N ALA A 101 -3.79 0.89 -5.13
CA ALA A 101 -3.99 0.75 -6.57
C ALA A 101 -3.84 -0.71 -7.00
N SER A 102 -2.79 -1.39 -6.55
CA SER A 102 -2.55 -2.81 -6.83
C SER A 102 -3.63 -3.73 -6.23
N PHE A 103 -4.03 -3.51 -4.96
CA PHE A 103 -5.10 -4.28 -4.35
C PHE A 103 -6.42 -4.19 -5.12
N ARG A 104 -6.78 -3.02 -5.66
CA ARG A 104 -8.00 -2.85 -6.46
C ARG A 104 -8.01 -3.62 -7.77
N LYS A 105 -6.84 -4.07 -8.27
CA LYS A 105 -6.74 -4.91 -9.47
C LYS A 105 -7.01 -6.38 -9.20
N ASN A 106 -7.16 -6.79 -7.94
CA ASN A 106 -7.51 -8.16 -7.55
C ASN A 106 -9.03 -8.38 -7.68
N ALA A 107 -9.48 -9.02 -8.76
CA ALA A 107 -10.89 -9.20 -9.07
C ALA A 107 -11.65 -10.07 -8.05
N ASP A 108 -10.97 -11.00 -7.38
CA ASP A 108 -11.59 -11.94 -6.43
C ASP A 108 -11.74 -11.39 -5.02
N TRP A 109 -11.31 -10.15 -4.78
CA TRP A 109 -11.25 -9.55 -3.46
C TRP A 109 -11.97 -8.20 -3.41
N HIS A 110 -12.64 -7.93 -2.29
CA HIS A 110 -13.03 -6.58 -1.90
C HIS A 110 -11.92 -5.98 -1.03
N SER A 111 -11.41 -4.81 -1.39
CA SER A 111 -10.46 -4.05 -0.58
C SER A 111 -11.18 -2.92 0.15
N LEU A 112 -11.07 -2.90 1.47
CA LEU A 112 -11.77 -1.97 2.36
C LEU A 112 -10.76 -1.14 3.16
N TYR A 113 -11.04 0.16 3.28
CA TYR A 113 -10.39 1.01 4.27
C TYR A 113 -11.12 0.87 5.61
N ALA A 114 -10.69 -0.10 6.40
CA ALA A 114 -11.36 -0.53 7.62
C ALA A 114 -10.36 -1.01 8.68
N ALA A 115 -10.84 -1.21 9.89
CA ALA A 115 -10.18 -2.07 10.87
C ALA A 115 -10.86 -3.43 10.89
N ALA A 116 -10.10 -4.50 11.13
CA ALA A 116 -10.64 -5.85 11.28
C ALA A 116 -10.06 -6.54 12.52
N LEU A 117 -10.93 -7.21 13.25
CA LEU A 117 -10.63 -7.93 14.48
C LEU A 117 -11.22 -9.35 14.42
N ARG A 118 -10.67 -10.26 15.21
CA ARG A 118 -11.22 -11.59 15.45
C ARG A 118 -11.90 -11.61 16.83
N ILE A 119 -13.21 -11.82 16.85
CA ILE A 119 -14.03 -11.92 18.06
C ILE A 119 -14.80 -13.24 17.96
N ASP A 120 -14.69 -14.09 18.97
CA ASP A 120 -15.35 -15.40 19.03
C ASP A 120 -15.16 -16.25 17.75
N GLY A 121 -13.94 -16.27 17.24
CA GLY A 121 -13.57 -17.00 16.01
C GLY A 121 -14.05 -16.37 14.71
N LYS A 122 -14.78 -15.25 14.74
CA LYS A 122 -15.31 -14.55 13.56
C LYS A 122 -14.53 -13.27 13.28
N ALA A 123 -14.42 -12.91 12.01
CA ALA A 123 -13.89 -11.61 11.61
C ALA A 123 -14.98 -10.54 11.75
N VAL A 124 -14.68 -9.47 12.48
CA VAL A 124 -15.51 -8.27 12.64
C VAL A 124 -14.80 -7.11 11.97
N ILE A 125 -15.48 -6.50 11.00
CA ILE A 125 -14.96 -5.38 10.20
C ILE A 125 -15.63 -4.09 10.68
N ILE A 126 -14.81 -3.11 11.05
CA ILE A 126 -15.25 -1.79 11.49
C ILE A 126 -15.01 -0.79 10.35
N LEU A 127 -16.11 -0.40 9.70
CA LEU A 127 -16.14 0.63 8.67
C LEU A 127 -16.60 1.96 9.28
N ALA A 128 -15.83 3.01 9.04
CA ALA A 128 -16.18 4.35 9.47
C ALA A 128 -15.33 5.38 8.71
N GLN A 129 -15.78 6.63 8.69
CA GLN A 129 -15.01 7.74 8.12
C GLN A 129 -13.64 7.90 8.80
N SER A 130 -12.69 8.51 8.11
CA SER A 130 -11.37 8.80 8.70
C SER A 130 -11.52 9.74 9.91
N GLY A 131 -10.70 9.54 10.95
CA GLY A 131 -10.70 10.41 12.13
C GLY A 131 -11.78 10.16 13.18
N ILE A 132 -12.79 9.30 12.94
CA ILE A 132 -13.90 9.06 13.87
C ILE A 132 -13.59 8.04 14.99
N GLY A 133 -12.33 7.61 15.12
CA GLY A 133 -11.90 6.74 16.22
C GLY A 133 -11.89 5.22 15.94
N LYS A 134 -11.86 4.78 14.67
CA LYS A 134 -11.75 3.34 14.33
C LYS A 134 -10.57 2.65 15.00
N THR A 135 -9.38 3.25 14.86
CA THR A 135 -8.14 2.73 15.44
C THR A 135 -8.24 2.69 16.97
N THR A 136 -8.79 3.75 17.58
CA THR A 136 -9.04 3.80 19.02
C THR A 136 -9.95 2.66 19.47
N LEU A 137 -11.10 2.48 18.81
CA LEU A 137 -12.02 1.37 19.10
C LEU A 137 -11.37 0.00 18.88
N ALA A 138 -10.57 -0.16 17.82
CA ALA A 138 -9.89 -1.41 17.55
C ALA A 138 -8.90 -1.80 18.65
N LEU A 139 -8.09 -0.83 19.10
CA LEU A 139 -7.15 -1.02 20.21
C LEU A 139 -7.88 -1.34 21.52
N GLU A 140 -8.99 -0.66 21.78
CA GLU A 140 -9.84 -0.91 22.96
C GLU A 140 -10.45 -2.33 22.96
N LEU A 141 -10.89 -2.81 21.81
CA LEU A 141 -11.40 -4.19 21.67
C LEU A 141 -10.27 -5.21 21.81
N MET A 142 -9.07 -4.92 21.27
CA MET A 142 -7.89 -5.76 21.48
C MET A 142 -7.51 -5.86 22.96
N ALA A 143 -7.55 -4.74 23.69
CA ALA A 143 -7.29 -4.73 25.13
C ALA A 143 -8.30 -5.59 25.92
N ARG A 144 -9.50 -5.81 25.35
CA ARG A 144 -10.55 -6.69 25.89
C ARG A 144 -10.48 -8.14 25.37
N GLY A 145 -9.42 -8.50 24.64
CA GLY A 145 -9.16 -9.87 24.19
C GLY A 145 -9.52 -10.17 22.73
N ALA A 146 -9.96 -9.18 21.95
CA ALA A 146 -10.14 -9.37 20.51
C ALA A 146 -8.79 -9.63 19.82
N GLY A 147 -8.76 -10.57 18.87
CA GLY A 147 -7.58 -10.79 18.03
C GLY A 147 -7.43 -9.68 16.99
N PHE A 148 -6.21 -9.20 16.74
CA PHE A 148 -5.97 -8.23 15.67
C PHE A 148 -5.88 -8.92 14.31
N LEU A 149 -6.55 -8.36 13.28
CA LEU A 149 -6.37 -8.78 11.89
C LEU A 149 -5.72 -7.68 11.05
N SER A 150 -6.26 -6.45 11.08
CA SER A 150 -5.69 -5.31 10.36
C SER A 150 -6.24 -3.97 10.82
N ASP A 151 -5.47 -2.91 10.52
CA ASP A 151 -5.95 -1.54 10.47
C ASP A 151 -5.52 -0.96 9.10
N GLU A 152 -6.40 -0.18 8.47
CA GLU A 152 -6.30 0.38 7.10
C GLU A 152 -6.55 -0.55 5.90
N PHE A 153 -6.05 -1.79 5.90
CA PHE A 153 -6.11 -2.68 4.72
C PHE A 153 -6.79 -4.00 5.03
N VAL A 154 -8.11 -4.04 4.83
CA VAL A 154 -8.92 -5.24 5.03
C VAL A 154 -9.37 -5.78 3.68
N PHE A 155 -9.16 -7.08 3.47
CA PHE A 155 -9.55 -7.78 2.26
C PHE A 155 -10.59 -8.84 2.56
N VAL A 156 -11.65 -8.89 1.76
CA VAL A 156 -12.69 -9.92 1.85
C VAL A 156 -12.76 -10.67 0.52
N ARG A 157 -12.48 -11.97 0.52
CA ARG A 157 -12.57 -12.79 -0.69
C ARG A 157 -14.03 -13.01 -1.06
N LYS A 158 -14.37 -12.83 -2.34
CA LYS A 158 -15.74 -12.90 -2.83
C LYS A 158 -16.34 -14.31 -2.75
N ALA A 159 -15.52 -15.32 -3.00
CA ALA A 159 -15.99 -16.71 -3.11
C ALA A 159 -16.50 -17.28 -1.77
N ASP A 160 -15.87 -16.92 -0.65
CA ASP A 160 -16.10 -17.58 0.64
C ASP A 160 -16.05 -16.63 1.84
N SER A 161 -16.02 -15.32 1.60
CA SER A 161 -15.94 -14.29 2.65
C SER A 161 -14.71 -14.39 3.56
N LEU A 162 -13.62 -15.03 3.12
CA LEU A 162 -12.37 -15.06 3.88
C LEU A 162 -11.85 -13.63 4.09
N VAL A 163 -11.62 -13.26 5.35
CA VAL A 163 -11.06 -11.95 5.73
C VAL A 163 -9.55 -12.06 5.94
N ARG A 164 -8.79 -11.14 5.31
CA ARG A 164 -7.35 -11.00 5.51
C ARG A 164 -6.98 -9.53 5.75
N GLY A 165 -5.93 -9.32 6.54
CA GLY A 165 -5.26 -8.03 6.66
C GLY A 165 -4.00 -7.98 5.81
N LEU A 166 -3.51 -6.78 5.48
CA LEU A 166 -2.13 -6.63 5.02
C LEU A 166 -1.18 -6.86 6.21
N PRO A 167 -0.29 -7.86 6.20
CA PRO A 167 0.62 -8.08 7.31
C PRO A 167 1.76 -7.06 7.24
N ARG A 168 1.55 -5.81 7.65
CA ARG A 168 2.65 -4.83 7.80
C ARG A 168 3.56 -5.24 8.96
N ALA A 169 4.83 -4.85 8.88
CA ALA A 169 5.70 -4.86 10.05
C ALA A 169 5.13 -3.88 11.09
N MET A 170 4.98 -4.35 12.33
CA MET A 170 4.93 -3.45 13.49
C MET A 170 6.35 -2.96 13.78
#